data_AF-A0A399ZFR9-F1
#
_entry.id   AF-A0A399ZFR9-F1
#
_cell.length_a   1.000
_cell.length_b   1.000
_cell.length_c   1.000
_cell.angle_alpha   90.00
_cell.angle_beta   90.00
_cell.angle_gamma   90.00
#
_symmetry.space_group_name_H-M   'P 1'
#
loop_
_entity.id
_entity.type
_entity.pdbx_description
1 polymer ?
#
loop_
_entity_poly.entity_id
_entity_poly.type
_entity_poly.pdbx_seq_one_letter_code
_entity_poly.pdbx_strand_id
1 'polypeptide(L)' 'MQFMVYDPNFDPETATAPTPEQMAEMGKFIGEAIQAGVLVTTGALNPKGTRLRLSEGKFTVTDGP' A
#
# COMPACT_ATOMS: atom_id res chain seq x y z
N MET A 1 -10.62 5.72 16.73
CA MET A 1 -9.25 5.19 16.55
C MET A 1 -9.04 4.95 15.07
N GLN A 2 -7.85 5.23 14.54
CA GLN A 2 -7.51 4.99 13.13
C GLN A 2 -6.47 3.86 13.05
N PHE A 3 -6.53 3.08 11.97
CA PHE A 3 -5.63 1.96 11.73
C PHE A 3 -5.05 2.07 10.34
N MET A 4 -3.76 1.76 10.21
CA MET A 4 -3.10 1.55 8.93
C MET A 4 -2.87 0.05 8.79
N VAL A 5 -3.44 -0.54 7.75
CA VAL A 5 -3.27 -1.96 7.42
C VAL A 5 -2.43 -2.05 6.15
N TYR A 6 -1.36 -2.81 6.19
CA TYR A 6 -0.49 -3.09 5.05
C TYR A 6 0.12 -4.49 5.22
N ASP A 7 0.52 -5.11 4.11
CA ASP A 7 1.26 -6.37 4.12
C ASP A 7 2.77 -6.09 4.06
N PRO A 8 3.52 -6.35 5.14
CA PRO A 8 4.97 -6.16 5.14
C PRO A 8 5.74 -7.21 4.33
N ASN A 9 5.10 -8.31 3.92
CA ASN A 9 5.75 -9.43 3.22
C ASN A 9 5.35 -9.51 1.74
N PHE A 10 4.69 -8.47 1.21
CA PHE A 10 4.28 -8.44 -0.18
C PHE A 10 5.50 -8.39 -1.11
N ASP A 11 5.69 -9.45 -1.90
CA ASP A 11 6.67 -9.50 -2.97
C ASP A 11 6.00 -9.24 -4.33
N PRO A 12 6.25 -8.08 -4.95
CA PRO A 12 5.64 -7.70 -6.23
C PRO A 12 6.09 -8.58 -7.39
N GLU A 13 7.24 -9.25 -7.31
CA GLU A 13 7.78 -10.07 -8.41
C GLU A 13 7.13 -11.45 -8.45
N THR A 14 6.66 -11.94 -7.30
CA THR A 14 6.03 -13.27 -7.17
C THR A 14 4.52 -13.20 -6.94
N ALA A 15 3.97 -12.01 -6.68
CA ALA A 15 2.54 -11.81 -6.48
C ALA A 15 1.72 -12.16 -7.73
N THR A 16 0.74 -13.05 -7.55
CA THR A 16 -0.28 -13.32 -8.56
C THR A 16 -1.35 -12.23 -8.51
N ALA A 17 -1.76 -11.72 -9.67
CA ALA A 17 -2.86 -10.76 -9.73
C ALA A 17 -4.17 -11.39 -9.21
N PRO A 18 -5.04 -10.63 -8.51
CA PRO A 18 -6.33 -11.15 -8.06
C PRO A 18 -7.20 -11.59 -9.23
N THR A 19 -8.03 -12.62 -9.01
CA THR A 19 -9.03 -13.03 -10.00
C THR A 19 -10.09 -11.93 -10.19
N PRO A 20 -10.83 -11.92 -11.31
CA PRO A 20 -11.92 -10.97 -11.52
C PRO A 20 -12.98 -11.00 -10.41
N GLU A 21 -13.26 -12.18 -9.85
CA GLU A 21 -14.19 -12.35 -8.73
C GLU A 21 -13.65 -11.70 -7.45
N GLN A 22 -12.39 -11.93 -7.12
CA GLN A 22 -11.73 -11.28 -5.98
C GLN A 22 -11.70 -9.76 -6.13
N MET A 23 -11.45 -9.25 -7.35
CA MET A 23 -11.52 -7.82 -7.63
C MET A 23 -12.92 -7.24 -7.40
N ALA A 24 -13.97 -7.98 -7.78
CA ALA A 24 -15.36 -7.57 -7.58
C ALA A 24 -15.74 -7.54 -6.09
N GLU A 25 -15.35 -8.57 -5.33
CA GLU A 25 -15.56 -8.63 -3.88
C GLU A 25 -14.83 -7.50 -3.15
N MET A 26 -13.57 -7.25 -3.51
CA MET A 26 -12.78 -6.13 -2.98
C MET A 26 -13.47 -4.78 -3.25
N GLY A 27 -13.96 -4.56 -4.47
CA GLY A 27 -14.68 -3.33 -4.83
C GLY A 27 -15.95 -3.14 -4.01
N LYS A 28 -16.73 -4.21 -3.80
CA LYS A 28 -17.92 -4.18 -2.95
C LYS A 28 -17.57 -3.81 -1.50
N PHE A 29 -16.57 -4.45 -0.92
CA PHE A 29 -16.12 -4.18 0.44
C PHE A 29 -15.64 -2.74 0.63
N ILE A 30 -14.85 -2.21 -0.32
CA ILE A 30 -14.43 -0.81 -0.32
C ILE A 30 -15.64 0.13 -0.38
N GLY A 31 -16.63 -0.18 -1.22
CA GLY A 31 -17.87 0.59 -1.32
C GLY A 31 -18.65 0.65 0.00
N GLU A 32 -18.80 -0.48 0.68
CA GLU A 32 -19.44 -0.56 2.00
C GLU A 32 -18.68 0.26 3.06
N ALA A 33 -17.34 0.18 3.07
CA ALA A 33 -16.50 0.94 4.00
C ALA A 33 -16.56 2.47 3.77
N ILE A 34 -16.66 2.90 2.50
CA ILE A 34 -16.88 4.30 2.14
C ILE A 34 -18.25 4.76 2.63
N GLN A 35 -19.31 4.01 2.35
CA GLN A 35 -20.68 4.35 2.77
C GLN A 35 -20.82 4.42 4.30
N ALA A 36 -20.14 3.52 5.02
CA ALA A 36 -20.10 3.54 6.48
C ALA A 36 -19.24 4.69 7.06
N GLY A 37 -18.48 5.41 6.23
CA GLY A 37 -17.62 6.51 6.66
C GLY A 37 -16.39 6.07 7.47
N VAL A 38 -15.97 4.80 7.33
CA VAL A 38 -14.85 4.22 8.10
C VAL A 38 -13.55 4.16 7.31
N LEU A 39 -13.61 4.32 5.98
CA LEU A 39 -12.42 4.33 5.13
C LEU A 39 -11.78 5.72 5.06
N VAL A 40 -10.54 5.84 5.54
CA VAL A 40 -9.76 7.08 5.41
C VAL A 40 -9.12 7.19 4.02
N THR A 41 -8.41 6.13 3.59
CA THR A 41 -7.78 6.02 2.28
C THR A 41 -7.47 4.55 1.96
N THR A 42 -7.29 4.22 0.69
CA THR A 42 -6.85 2.90 0.23
C THR A 42 -6.05 3.03 -1.08
N GLY A 43 -5.11 2.12 -1.31
CA GLY A 43 -4.28 2.12 -2.52
C GLY A 43 -3.16 1.10 -2.46
N ALA A 44 -2.53 0.90 -3.62
CA ALA A 44 -1.32 0.09 -3.74
C ALA A 44 -0.06 0.99 -3.67
N LEU A 45 1.04 0.41 -3.18
CA LEU A 45 2.35 1.06 -3.20
C LEU A 45 3.12 0.68 -4.46
N ASN A 46 3.92 1.61 -4.96
CA ASN A 46 4.89 1.28 -6.01
C ASN A 46 6.01 0.42 -5.38
N PRO A 47 6.35 -0.74 -5.96
CA PRO A 47 7.41 -1.60 -5.43
C PRO A 47 8.81 -0.98 -5.53
N LYS A 48 9.01 0.03 -6.38
CA LYS A 48 10.27 0.75 -6.53
C LYS A 48 10.25 2.01 -5.66
N GLY A 49 11.26 2.15 -4.81
CA GLY A 49 11.44 3.31 -3.95
C GLY A 49 12.86 3.85 -4.01
N THR A 50 13.02 5.11 -3.61
CA THR A 50 14.33 5.73 -3.36
C THR A 50 14.38 6.12 -1.88
N ARG A 51 15.40 5.66 -1.17
CA ARG A 51 15.58 5.95 0.24
C ARG A 51 16.41 7.20 0.43
N LEU A 52 15.83 8.16 1.14
CA LEU A 52 16.51 9.39 1.58
C LEU A 52 16.79 9.29 3.08
N ARG A 53 18.04 9.54 3.48
CA ARG A 53 18.41 9.65 4.89
C ARG A 53 19.09 10.99 5.13
N LEU A 54 18.58 11.73 6.12
CA LEU A 54 19.21 12.95 6.63
C LEU A 54 19.96 12.61 7.92
N SER A 55 21.26 12.89 7.96
CA SER A 55 22.09 12.76 9.16
C SER A 55 23.14 13.86 9.16
N GLU A 56 23.35 14.50 10.31
CA GLU A 56 24.36 15.57 10.47
C GLU A 56 24.24 16.70 9.41
N GLY A 57 23.01 17.04 9.03
CA GLY A 57 22.74 18.08 8.03
C GLY A 57 23.06 17.67 6.58
N LYS A 58 23.41 16.41 6.32
CA LYS A 58 23.67 15.89 4.97
C LYS A 58 22.64 14.83 4.57
N PHE A 59 22.19 14.90 3.32
CA PHE A 59 21.34 13.88 2.72
C PHE A 59 22.20 12.81 2.04
N THR A 60 21.82 11.55 2.23
CA THR A 60 22.29 10.42 1.42
C THR A 60 21.11 9.82 0.68
N VAL A 61 21.32 9.51 -0.60
CA VAL A 61 20.33 8.88 -1.48
C VAL A 61 20.76 7.45 -1.75
N THR A 62 19.84 6.50 -1.59
CA THR A 62 20.07 5.08 -1.88
C THR A 62 18.94 4.57 -2.75
N ASP A 63 19.27 3.80 -3.79
CA ASP A 63 18.28 3.14 -4.63
C ASP A 63 17.68 1.95 -3.87
N GLY A 64 16.36 1.79 -3.94
CA GLY A 64 15.61 0.76 -3.22
C GLY A 64 15.30 1.08 -1.75
N PRO A 65 14.45 0.25 -1.10
CA PRO A 65 14.21 0.25 0.35
C PRO A 65 15.43 -0.21 1.18
#